data_AF-A0A7L3LIC4-F1
#
_entry.id   AF-A0A7L3LIC4-F1
#
_cell.length_a   1.000
_cell.length_b   1.000
_cell.length_c   1.000
_cell.angle_alpha   90.00
_cell.angle_beta   90.00
_cell.angle_gamma   90.00
#
_symmetry.space_group_name_H-M   'P 1'
#
loop_
_entity.id
_entity.type
_entity.pdbx_description
1 polymer ?
#
loop_
_entity_poly.entity_id
_entity_poly.type
_entity_poly.pdbx_seq_one_letter_code
_entity_poly.pdbx_strand_id
1 'polypeptide(L)' 'PRCGDPLSDSPSLCRGRQRELLEGCVGALSSFGDEQDLGVAAERLRLARRHLGRITGHVGAEDVLDIIFRDFCVGK' A
#
# COMPACT_ATOMS: atom_id res chain seq x y z
N PRO A 1 -15.06 -0.67 -9.38
CA PRO A 1 -14.69 -2.04 -8.94
C PRO A 1 -14.81 -2.17 -7.40
N ARG A 2 -16.01 -2.51 -6.91
CA ARG A 2 -16.24 -2.77 -5.49
C ARG A 2 -15.99 -4.26 -5.22
N CYS A 3 -15.21 -4.58 -4.19
CA CYS A 3 -15.09 -5.95 -3.70
C CYS A 3 -16.48 -6.36 -3.22
N GLY A 4 -17.02 -7.43 -3.80
CA GLY A 4 -18.35 -7.95 -3.49
C GLY A 4 -18.45 -8.42 -2.04
N ASP A 5 -19.69 -8.54 -1.56
CA ASP A 5 -20.03 -8.93 -0.19
C ASP A 5 -19.19 -10.13 0.30
N PRO A 6 -18.62 -10.07 1.52
CA PRO A 6 -17.72 -11.09 2.06
C PRO A 6 -18.38 -12.47 2.24
N LEU A 7 -19.71 -12.55 2.04
CA LEU A 7 -20.53 -13.75 2.22
C LEU A 7 -21.08 -14.33 0.91
N SER A 8 -20.96 -13.64 -0.24
CA SER A 8 -21.51 -14.12 -1.51
C SER A 8 -20.41 -14.39 -2.53
N ASP A 9 -20.26 -15.65 -2.90
CA ASP A 9 -19.58 -16.20 -4.09
C ASP A 9 -18.75 -15.22 -4.93
N SER A 10 -17.53 -14.94 -4.47
CA SER A 10 -16.26 -14.98 -5.23
C SER A 10 -15.15 -14.25 -4.46
N PRO A 11 -14.72 -14.76 -3.28
CA PRO A 11 -13.55 -14.21 -2.59
C PRO A 11 -12.23 -14.44 -3.35
N SER A 12 -12.24 -15.13 -4.50
CA SER A 12 -11.04 -15.46 -5.29
C SER A 12 -10.38 -14.22 -5.89
N LEU A 13 -11.15 -13.27 -6.44
CA LEU A 13 -10.63 -12.01 -6.99
C LEU A 13 -10.09 -11.08 -5.90
N CYS A 14 -10.78 -10.96 -4.77
CA CYS A 14 -10.28 -10.19 -3.63
C CYS A 14 -9.08 -10.87 -2.96
N ARG A 15 -9.02 -12.21 -2.90
CA ARG A 15 -7.83 -12.96 -2.44
C ARG A 15 -6.62 -12.73 -3.34
N GLY A 16 -6.79 -12.72 -4.67
CA GLY A 16 -5.70 -12.42 -5.60
C GLY A 16 -5.12 -11.03 -5.38
N ARG A 17 -5.99 -10.00 -5.38
CA ARG A 17 -5.58 -8.62 -5.12
C ARG A 17 -5.03 -8.40 -3.70
N GLN A 18 -5.63 -9.01 -2.67
CA GLN A 18 -5.11 -8.94 -1.30
C GLN A 18 -3.76 -9.63 -1.18
N ARG A 19 -3.55 -10.76 -1.86
CA ARG A 19 -2.26 -11.44 -1.92
C ARG A 19 -1.19 -10.53 -2.51
N GLU A 20 -1.44 -9.92 -3.67
CA GLU A 20 -0.48 -8.97 -4.27
C GLU A 20 -0.17 -7.78 -3.35
N LEU A 21 -1.18 -7.23 -2.66
CA LEU A 21 -0.98 -6.14 -1.71
C LEU A 21 -0.15 -6.60 -0.48
N LEU A 22 -0.39 -7.80 0.03
CA LEU A 22 0.36 -8.38 1.14
C LEU A 22 1.80 -8.71 0.75
N GLU A 23 2.01 -9.30 -0.43
CA GLU A 23 3.34 -9.56 -0.99
C GLU A 23 4.13 -8.27 -1.16
N GLY A 24 3.50 -7.21 -1.68
CA GLY A 24 4.12 -5.89 -1.76
C GLY A 24 4.47 -5.30 -0.38
N CYS A 25 3.59 -5.47 0.61
CA CYS A 25 3.86 -5.05 1.99
C CYS A 25 5.06 -5.80 2.59
N VAL A 26 5.07 -7.13 2.48
CA VAL A 26 6.13 -7.98 3.01
C VAL A 26 7.46 -7.67 2.32
N GLY A 27 7.47 -7.54 0.99
CA GLY A 27 8.67 -7.18 0.24
C GLY A 27 9.24 -5.83 0.69
N ALA A 28 8.39 -4.82 0.90
CA ALA A 28 8.82 -3.51 1.38
C ALA A 28 9.40 -3.58 2.81
N LEU A 29 8.79 -4.36 3.71
CA LEU A 29 9.29 -4.57 5.07
C LEU A 29 10.61 -5.35 5.11
N SER A 30 10.76 -6.36 4.25
CA SER A 30 12.02 -7.09 4.12
C SER A 30 13.15 -6.18 3.64
N SER A 31 12.89 -5.36 2.61
CA SER A 31 13.88 -4.37 2.14
C SER A 31 14.20 -3.28 3.16
N PHE A 32 13.30 -2.97 4.09
CA PHE A 32 13.57 -2.05 5.19
C PHE A 32 14.61 -2.63 6.18
N GLY A 33 14.56 -3.93 6.47
CA GLY A 33 15.44 -4.58 7.45
C GLY A 33 16.92 -4.55 7.06
N ASP A 34 17.22 -4.46 5.77
CA ASP A 34 18.58 -4.49 5.22
C ASP A 34 19.10 -3.09 4.82
N GLU A 35 18.29 -2.04 4.94
CA GLU A 35 18.63 -0.69 4.48
C GLU A 35 19.38 0.12 5.54
N GLN A 36 20.51 0.72 5.16
CA GLN A 36 21.35 1.54 6.06
C GLN A 36 21.05 3.04 5.90
N ASP A 37 20.50 3.44 4.75
CA ASP A 37 20.06 4.82 4.54
C ASP A 37 18.69 5.03 5.19
N LEU A 38 18.65 5.87 6.22
CA LEU A 38 17.43 6.18 6.97
C LEU A 38 16.31 6.78 6.10
N GLY A 39 16.66 7.55 5.06
CA GLY A 39 15.71 8.13 4.13
C GLY A 39 15.07 7.07 3.24
N VAL A 40 15.87 6.15 2.72
CA VAL A 40 15.37 5.01 1.93
C VAL A 40 14.56 4.06 2.80
N ALA A 41 15.02 3.77 4.01
CA ALA A 41 14.32 2.94 4.99
C ALA A 41 12.94 3.53 5.35
N ALA A 42 12.87 4.85 5.60
CA ALA A 42 11.60 5.54 5.87
C ALA A 42 10.63 5.42 4.68
N GLU A 43 11.12 5.54 3.45
CA GLU A 43 10.29 5.38 2.25
C GLU A 43 9.74 3.95 2.11
N ARG A 44 10.54 2.93 2.42
CA ARG A 44 10.09 1.52 2.44
C ARG A 44 8.97 1.30 3.45
N LEU A 45 9.09 1.88 4.65
CA LEU A 45 8.07 1.80 5.68
C LEU A 45 6.78 2.52 5.28
N ARG A 46 6.90 3.69 4.64
CA ARG A 46 5.77 4.45 4.08
C ARG A 46 5.02 3.62 3.03
N LEU A 47 5.75 2.95 2.15
CA LEU A 47 5.18 2.06 1.14
C LEU A 47 4.44 0.87 1.77
N ALA A 48 5.07 0.20 2.75
CA ALA A 48 4.45 -0.92 3.49
C ALA A 48 3.14 -0.50 4.16
N ARG A 49 3.14 0.64 4.86
CA ARG A 49 1.94 1.21 5.51
C ARG A 49 0.82 1.46 4.51
N ARG A 50 1.13 1.98 3.32
CA ARG A 50 0.15 2.21 2.25
C ARG A 50 -0.46 0.92 1.73
N HIS A 51 0.33 -0.14 1.58
CA HIS A 51 -0.17 -1.46 1.20
C HIS A 51 -1.12 -2.02 2.26
N LEU A 52 -0.76 -1.89 3.55
CA LEU A 52 -1.61 -2.29 4.66
C LEU A 52 -2.92 -1.50 4.72
N GLY A 53 -2.89 -0.18 4.55
CA GLY A 53 -4.08 0.67 4.53
C GLY A 53 -5.08 0.25 3.45
N ARG A 54 -4.60 -0.14 2.26
CA ARG A 54 -5.44 -0.66 1.18
C ARG A 54 -6.10 -2.01 1.51
N ILE A 55 -5.47 -2.83 2.34
CA ILE A 55 -6.01 -4.13 2.76
C ILE A 55 -7.05 -3.96 3.87
N THR A 56 -6.79 -3.09 4.84
CA THR A 56 -7.64 -2.86 6.02
C THR A 56 -8.74 -1.83 5.78
N GLY A 57 -8.72 -1.13 4.64
CA GLY A 57 -9.60 0.00 4.37
C GLY A 57 -9.21 1.26 5.14
N HIS A 58 -8.06 1.27 5.81
CA HIS A 58 -7.54 2.42 6.53
C HIS A 58 -6.83 3.37 5.57
N VAL A 59 -7.29 4.62 5.52
CA VAL A 59 -6.69 5.70 4.71
C VAL A 59 -6.28 6.80 5.67
N GLY A 60 -4.98 6.99 5.85
CA GLY A 60 -4.43 8.06 6.69
C GLY A 60 -4.33 9.40 5.94
N ALA A 61 -4.11 10.49 6.68
CA ALA A 61 -3.93 11.82 6.08
C ALA A 61 -2.78 11.84 5.05
N GLU A 62 -1.69 11.12 5.31
CA GLU A 62 -0.57 11.00 4.39
C GLU A 62 -0.95 10.31 3.06
N ASP A 63 -1.86 9.33 3.07
CA ASP A 63 -2.33 8.68 1.84
C ASP A 63 -3.16 9.63 0.96
N VAL A 64 -3.91 10.54 1.60
CA VAL A 64 -4.69 11.58 0.92
C VAL A 64 -3.75 12.63 0.34
N LEU A 65 -2.77 13.09 1.11
CA LEU A 65 -1.75 14.04 0.64
C LEU A 65 -0.96 13.44 -0.54
N ASP A 66 -0.61 12.16 -0.49
CA ASP A 66 0.02 11.45 -1.61
C ASP A 66 -0.83 11.45 -2.88
N ILE A 67 -2.16 11.40 -2.78
CA ILE A 67 -3.04 11.45 -3.96
C ILE A 67 -3.10 12.88 -4.48
N ILE A 68 -3.30 13.85 -3.59
CA ILE A 68 -3.35 15.27 -3.94
C ILE A 68 -2.04 15.69 -4.62
N PHE A 69 -0.89 15.29 -4.09
CA PHE A 69 0.41 15.71 -4.60
C PHE A 69 0.99 14.82 -5.71
N ARG A 70 0.48 13.59 -5.92
CA ARG A 70 0.96 12.72 -7.02
C ARG A 70 0.69 13.32 -8.40
N ASP A 71 -0.38 14.09 -8.54
CA ASP A 71 -0.70 14.78 -9.80
C ASP A 71 0.00 16.16 -9.90
N PHE A 72 0.72 16.60 -8.86
CA PHE A 72 1.45 17.87 -8.83
C PHE A 72 2.91 17.79 -9.30
N CYS A 73 3.34 16.67 -9.89
CA CYS A 73 4.64 16.63 -10.56
C CYS A 73 4.47 16.86 -12.07
N VAL A 74 4.39 18.14 -12.49
CA VAL A 74 5.35 18.78 -13.42
C VAL A 74 5.17 20.30 -13.29
N GLY A 75 6.07 20.95 -12.55
CA GLY A 75 6.05 22.41 -12.48
C GLY A 75 7.15 23.06 -11.66
N LYS A 76 8.39 22.54 -11.71
CA LYS A 76 9.62 23.06 -11.08
C LYS A 76 9.65 23.17 -9.54
#